data_AF-A0A2V6BGK0-F1
#
_entry.id   AF-A0A2V6BGK0-F1
#
_cell.length_a   1.000
_cell.length_b   1.000
_cell.length_c   1.000
_cell.angle_alpha   90.00
_cell.angle_beta   90.00
_cell.angle_gamma   90.00
#
_symmetry.space_group_name_H-M   'P 1'
#
loop_
_entity.id
_entity.type
_entity.pdbx_description
1 polymer ?
#
loop_
_entity_poly.entity_id
_entity_poly.type
_entity_poly.pdbx_seq_one_letter_code
_entity_poly.pdbx_strand_id
1 'polypeptide(L)'
;MSNNYQTTMRAIHVCSVGFALAFLISSALANDAYLFLNEIPIGGEGGWDILTIDSPANRLYLSHATKVVVVDLNKNAVAGEIADTPGVHAFVAV
;
A
#
# COMPACT_ATOMS: atom_id res chain seq x y z
N MET A 1 -30.22 -51.37 9.49
CA MET A 1 -29.09 -50.63 10.12
C MET A 1 -28.12 -49.99 9.12
N SER A 2 -28.27 -50.17 7.79
CA SER A 2 -27.34 -49.62 6.78
C SER A 2 -27.64 -48.18 6.34
N ASN A 3 -28.90 -47.75 6.34
CA ASN A 3 -29.31 -46.46 5.77
C ASN A 3 -28.76 -45.24 6.55
N ASN A 4 -28.76 -45.32 7.88
CA ASN A 4 -28.32 -44.21 8.73
C ASN A 4 -26.80 -44.00 8.64
N TYR A 5 -26.03 -45.08 8.49
CA TYR A 5 -24.58 -45.01 8.30
C TYR A 5 -24.22 -44.33 6.97
N GLN A 6 -24.92 -44.68 5.89
CA GLN A 6 -24.73 -44.07 4.58
C GLN A 6 -25.13 -42.58 4.59
N THR A 7 -26.22 -42.21 5.25
CA THR A 7 -26.64 -40.81 5.39
C THR A 7 -25.64 -39.99 6.20
N THR A 8 -25.15 -40.52 7.33
CA THR A 8 -24.13 -39.85 8.16
C THR A 8 -22.80 -39.70 7.42
N MET A 9 -22.35 -40.73 6.70
CA MET A 9 -21.14 -40.65 5.86
C MET A 9 -21.28 -39.60 4.77
N ARG A 10 -22.44 -39.48 4.11
CA ARG A 10 -22.69 -38.45 3.09
C ARG A 10 -22.69 -37.04 3.69
N ALA A 11 -23.29 -36.86 4.87
CA ALA A 11 -23.29 -35.58 5.58
C ALA A 11 -21.87 -35.13 5.98
N ILE A 12 -21.02 -36.05 6.45
CA ILE A 12 -19.62 -35.75 6.79
C ILE A 12 -18.84 -35.30 5.56
N HIS A 13 -18.95 -36.01 4.42
CA HIS A 13 -18.26 -35.62 3.20
C HIS A 13 -18.70 -34.24 2.68
N VAL A 14 -20.01 -33.93 2.74
CA VAL A 14 -20.52 -32.60 2.34
C VAL A 14 -19.97 -31.50 3.24
N CYS A 15 -19.94 -31.71 4.56
CA CYS A 15 -19.36 -30.75 5.50
C CYS A 15 -17.85 -30.57 5.30
N SER A 16 -17.10 -31.66 5.07
CA SER A 16 -15.64 -31.60 4.83
C SER A 16 -15.31 -30.88 3.53
N VAL A 17 -16.06 -31.12 2.45
CA VAL A 17 -15.89 -30.38 1.17
C VAL A 17 -16.26 -28.92 1.33
N GLY A 18 -17.35 -28.60 2.04
CA GLY A 18 -17.75 -27.23 2.33
C GLY A 18 -16.70 -26.46 3.14
N PHE A 19 -16.09 -27.12 4.15
CA PHE A 19 -15.06 -26.52 4.97
C PHE A 19 -13.74 -26.30 4.22
N ALA A 20 -13.33 -27.27 3.39
CA ALA A 20 -12.15 -27.13 2.54
C ALA A 20 -12.32 -26.00 1.50
N LEU A 21 -13.52 -25.87 0.91
CA LEU A 21 -13.83 -24.81 -0.04
C LEU A 21 -13.82 -23.42 0.64
N ALA A 22 -14.39 -23.29 1.84
CA ALA A 22 -14.36 -22.03 2.59
C ALA A 22 -12.93 -21.61 2.99
N PHE A 23 -12.07 -22.57 3.34
CA PHE A 23 -10.67 -22.30 3.67
C PHE A 23 -9.87 -21.79 2.45
N LEU A 24 -10.09 -22.38 1.26
CA LEU A 24 -9.44 -21.95 0.02
C LEU A 24 -9.86 -20.53 -0.42
N ILE A 25 -11.13 -20.15 -0.22
CA ILE A 25 -11.61 -18.81 -0.58
C ILE A 25 -11.00 -17.74 0.33
N SER A 26 -10.86 -18.00 1.63
CA SER A 26 -10.25 -17.05 2.57
C SER A 26 -8.78 -16.75 2.28
N SER A 27 -8.01 -17.72 1.74
CA SER A 27 -6.60 -17.48 1.36
C SER A 27 -6.43 -16.63 0.10
N ALA A 28 -7.46 -16.51 -0.75
CA ALA A 28 -7.38 -15.77 -2.01
C ALA A 28 -7.70 -14.26 -1.86
N LEU A 29 -8.34 -13.87 -0.76
CA LEU A 29 -8.75 -12.47 -0.51
C LEU A 29 -7.70 -11.63 0.22
N ALA A 30 -6.55 -12.20 0.57
CA ALA A 30 -5.56 -11.57 1.44
C ALA A 30 -4.36 -10.93 0.73
N ASN A 31 -4.37 -10.83 -0.61
CA ASN A 31 -3.24 -10.30 -1.38
C ASN A 31 -3.63 -9.05 -2.18
N ASP A 32 -3.86 -7.94 -1.50
CA ASP A 32 -3.75 -6.61 -2.14
C ASP A 32 -2.26 -6.35 -2.40
N ALA A 33 -1.74 -6.98 -3.45
CA ALA A 33 -0.37 -6.75 -3.88
C ALA A 33 -0.24 -5.30 -4.32
N TYR A 34 0.73 -4.58 -3.75
CA TYR A 34 1.12 -3.29 -4.29
C TYR A 34 1.61 -3.49 -5.72
N LEU A 35 0.89 -2.89 -6.67
CA LEU A 35 1.29 -2.85 -8.07
C LEU A 35 2.07 -1.56 -8.31
N PHE A 36 3.20 -1.69 -8.99
CA PHE A 36 3.91 -0.54 -9.50
C PHE A 36 3.02 0.19 -10.51
N LEU A 37 2.69 1.46 -10.22
CA LEU A 37 1.85 2.29 -11.10
C LEU A 37 2.70 3.24 -11.92
N ASN A 38 3.58 4.01 -11.28
CA ASN A 38 4.49 4.93 -11.95
C ASN A 38 5.74 5.18 -11.10
N GLU A 39 6.68 5.90 -11.72
CA GLU A 39 7.79 6.56 -11.04
C GLU A 39 7.71 8.08 -11.25
N ILE A 40 7.99 8.86 -10.21
CA ILE A 40 8.14 10.31 -10.27
C ILE A 40 9.64 10.62 -10.14
N PRO A 41 10.32 11.05 -11.22
CA PRO A 41 11.75 11.33 -11.16
C PRO A 41 12.00 12.61 -10.35
N ILE A 42 12.70 12.47 -9.23
CA ILE A 42 13.20 13.58 -8.41
C ILE A 42 14.71 13.66 -8.60
N GLY A 43 15.16 14.65 -9.38
CA GLY A 43 16.59 14.87 -9.64
C GLY A 43 17.28 15.69 -8.55
N GLY A 44 18.54 16.07 -8.81
CA GLY A 44 19.33 16.94 -7.94
C GLY A 44 20.35 16.19 -7.09
N GLU A 45 21.28 16.94 -6.50
CA GLU A 45 22.37 16.41 -5.69
C GLU A 45 21.98 16.24 -4.22
N GLY A 46 22.70 15.38 -3.50
CA GLY A 46 22.48 15.12 -2.08
C GLY A 46 21.53 13.96 -1.79
N GLY A 47 21.47 13.56 -0.52
CA GLY A 47 20.67 12.42 -0.05
C GLY A 47 19.21 12.77 0.21
N TRP A 48 18.34 11.79 0.05
CA TRP A 48 16.93 11.86 0.44
C TRP A 48 16.76 11.40 1.88
N ASP A 49 15.73 11.92 2.54
CA ASP A 49 15.36 11.52 3.89
C ASP A 49 13.85 11.25 3.99
N ILE A 50 13.15 11.90 4.92
CA ILE A 50 11.74 11.62 5.20
C ILE A 50 10.82 12.25 4.14
N LEU A 51 9.79 11.48 3.76
CA LEU A 51 8.63 11.98 3.03
C LEU A 51 7.43 12.18 3.96
N THR A 52 6.61 13.18 3.66
CA THR A 52 5.34 13.47 4.34
C THR A 52 4.25 13.74 3.29
N ILE A 53 3.05 13.20 3.51
CA ILE A 53 1.89 13.45 2.65
C ILE A 53 0.93 14.42 3.35
N ASP A 54 0.63 15.54 2.69
CA ASP A 54 -0.51 16.40 2.98
C ASP A 54 -1.69 15.94 2.12
N SER A 55 -2.58 15.14 2.74
CA SER A 55 -3.73 14.56 2.05
C SER A 55 -4.75 15.63 1.61
N PRO A 56 -5.12 16.62 2.45
CA PRO A 56 -5.98 17.74 2.02
C PRO A 56 -5.49 18.46 0.76
N ALA A 57 -4.19 18.76 0.66
CA ALA A 57 -3.64 19.44 -0.51
C ALA A 57 -3.24 18.50 -1.67
N ASN A 58 -3.27 17.18 -1.46
CA ASN A 58 -2.69 16.18 -2.37
C ASN A 58 -1.24 16.54 -2.74
N ARG A 59 -0.42 16.78 -1.71
CA ARG A 59 1.01 17.10 -1.85
C ARG A 59 1.86 16.08 -1.11
N LEU A 60 2.97 15.70 -1.72
CA LEU A 60 4.06 15.00 -1.05
C LEU A 60 5.22 15.97 -0.88
N TYR A 61 5.79 16.00 0.31
CA TYR A 61 6.97 16.76 0.66
C TYR A 61 8.10 15.78 0.94
N LEU A 62 9.24 15.93 0.26
CA LEU A 62 10.41 15.07 0.43
C LEU A 62 11.61 15.91 0.85
N SER A 63 12.16 15.62 2.03
CA SER A 63 13.43 16.22 2.46
C SER A 63 14.59 15.74 1.58
N HIS A 64 15.35 16.69 1.03
CA HIS A 64 16.44 16.43 0.09
C HIS A 64 17.61 17.36 0.37
N ALA A 65 18.54 16.91 1.22
CA ALA A 65 19.77 17.60 1.65
C ALA A 65 19.57 19.05 2.14
N THR A 66 19.50 20.01 1.23
CA THR A 66 19.40 21.45 1.52
C THR A 66 18.05 22.07 1.16
N LYS A 67 17.08 21.24 0.78
CA LYS A 67 15.76 21.65 0.30
C LYS A 67 14.68 20.63 0.65
N VAL A 68 13.43 21.04 0.51
CA VAL A 68 12.27 20.12 0.49
C VAL A 68 11.66 20.14 -0.90
N VAL A 69 11.60 19.01 -1.57
CA VAL A 69 10.93 18.86 -2.86
C VAL A 69 9.43 18.72 -2.63
N VAL A 70 8.64 19.48 -3.38
CA VAL A 70 7.17 19.45 -3.32
C VAL A 70 6.65 18.76 -4.58
N VAL A 71 5.87 17.70 -4.41
CA VAL A 71 5.27 16.91 -5.50
C VAL A 71 3.76 17.11 -5.50
N ASP A 72 3.20 17.40 -6.67
CA ASP A 72 1.76 17.41 -6.92
C ASP A 72 1.30 15.98 -7.24
N LEU A 73 0.63 15.33 -6.29
CA LEU A 73 0.18 13.94 -6.44
C LEU A 73 -0.99 13.80 -7.43
N ASN A 74 -1.73 14.88 -7.73
CA ASN A 74 -2.75 14.82 -8.78
C ASN A 74 -2.15 14.75 -10.18
N LYS A 75 -0.93 15.29 -10.34
CA LYS A 75 -0.22 15.35 -11.62
C LYS A 75 0.92 14.33 -11.72
N ASN A 76 1.26 13.69 -10.60
CA ASN A 76 2.45 12.86 -10.45
C ASN A 76 3.73 13.57 -10.92
N ALA A 77 3.91 14.83 -10.51
CA ALA A 77 5.02 15.66 -10.96
C ALA A 77 5.53 16.59 -9.86
N VAL A 78 6.83 16.94 -9.91
CA VAL A 78 7.42 17.97 -9.04
C VAL A 78 6.72 19.31 -9.29
N ALA A 79 6.16 19.89 -8.24
CA ALA A 79 5.51 21.19 -8.24
C ALA A 79 6.48 22.34 -7.96
N GLY A 80 7.57 22.05 -7.26
CA GLY A 80 8.59 23.03 -6.90
C GLY A 80 9.44 22.56 -5.72
N GLU A 81 10.18 23.48 -5.14
CA GLU A 81 11.10 23.22 -4.03
C GLU A 81 10.99 24.35 -2.99
N ILE A 82 11.12 23.98 -1.71
CA ILE A 82 11.37 24.92 -0.62
C ILE A 82 12.88 24.92 -0.41
N ALA A 83 13.54 25.99 -0.82
CA ALA A 83 14.99 26.14 -0.77
C ALA A 83 15.49 26.60 0.62
N ASP A 84 16.82 26.65 0.76
CA ASP A 84 17.53 27.20 1.92
C ASP A 84 17.20 26.53 3.26
N THR A 85 17.01 25.20 3.22
CA THR A 85 16.81 24.36 4.40
C THR A 85 17.97 23.37 4.57
N PRO A 86 19.21 23.84 4.80
CA PRO A 86 20.39 22.98 4.94
C PRO A 86 20.23 21.99 6.10
N GLY A 87 20.35 20.68 5.80
CA GLY A 87 20.24 19.62 6.80
C GLY A 87 18.79 19.30 7.21
N VAL A 88 17.81 19.63 6.36
CA VAL A 88 16.42 19.26 6.63
C VAL A 88 16.25 17.74 6.59
N HIS A 89 15.67 17.20 7.65
CA HIS A 89 15.35 15.77 7.75
C HIS A 89 13.87 15.51 7.54
N ALA A 90 13.00 16.37 8.08
CA ALA A 90 11.55 16.22 8.00
C ALA A 90 10.84 17.56 7.71
N PHE A 91 9.68 17.46 7.08
CA PHE A 91 8.74 18.56 6.88
C PHE A 91 7.34 18.12 7.33
N VAL A 92 6.63 19.01 8.03
CA VAL A 92 5.25 18.76 8.48
C VAL A 92 4.40 19.93 7.99
N ALA A 93 3.45 19.64 7.09
CA ALA A 93 2.38 20.57 6.76
C ALA A 93 1.40 20.60 7.94
N VAL A 94 0.98 21.80 8.36
CA VAL A 94 0.04 22.03 9.46
C VAL A 94 -1.25 22.66 8.97
#